data_AF-A0A0D8WK03-F1
#
_entry.id   AF-A0A0D8WK03-F1
#
_cell.length_a   1.000
_cell.length_b   1.000
_cell.length_c   1.000
_cell.angle_alpha   90.00
_cell.angle_beta   90.00
_cell.angle_gamma   90.00
#
_symmetry.space_group_name_H-M   'P 1'
#
loop_
_entity.id
_entity.type
_entity.pdbx_description
1 polymer ?
#
loop_
_entity_poly.entity_id
_entity_poly.type
_entity_poly.pdbx_seq_one_letter_code
_entity_poly.pdbx_strand_id
1 'polypeptide(L)'
;MDIKLISLQKHGDERGALIALEEQRNIPFEVKRIYYILETLNGVRRGFHAHKVTRQLAIVVKGACKFHLDNGKETKQVELNDPTIALLIEPYIWHEMYDFSDDCVLLVIADDFYKESDYIRNYDDFIRRVNSIENS
;
A
#
# COMPACT_ATOMS: atom_id res chain seq x y z
N MET A 1 6.51 -13.39 -6.77
CA MET A 1 5.79 -12.55 -5.79
C MET A 1 4.34 -12.46 -6.19
N ASP A 2 3.44 -12.90 -5.31
CA ASP A 2 2.01 -12.75 -5.56
C ASP A 2 1.52 -11.40 -5.03
N ILE A 3 0.93 -10.60 -5.91
CA ILE A 3 0.26 -9.36 -5.52
C ILE A 3 -1.08 -9.74 -4.88
N LYS A 4 -1.28 -9.30 -3.65
CA LYS A 4 -2.52 -9.52 -2.92
C LYS A 4 -3.44 -8.32 -3.10
N LEU A 5 -4.39 -8.45 -4.02
CA LEU A 5 -5.50 -7.50 -4.18
C LEU A 5 -6.71 -8.03 -3.40
N ILE A 6 -7.32 -7.17 -2.60
CA ILE A 6 -8.53 -7.47 -1.83
C ILE A 6 -9.68 -6.72 -2.46
N SER A 7 -10.74 -7.45 -2.83
CA SER A 7 -11.99 -6.85 -3.28
C SER A 7 -12.80 -6.37 -2.08
N LEU A 8 -13.15 -5.10 -2.09
CA LEU A 8 -13.94 -4.44 -1.06
C LEU A 8 -15.41 -4.41 -1.48
N GLN A 9 -16.28 -4.71 -0.52
CA GLN A 9 -17.71 -4.74 -0.78
C GLN A 9 -18.25 -3.31 -0.97
N LYS A 10 -18.73 -3.04 -2.18
CA LYS A 10 -19.44 -1.81 -2.53
C LYS A 10 -20.94 -2.00 -2.30
N HIS A 11 -21.49 -1.20 -1.41
CA HIS A 11 -22.93 -1.01 -1.25
C HIS A 11 -23.34 0.29 -1.96
N GLY A 12 -24.58 0.39 -2.43
CA GLY A 12 -25.05 1.61 -3.05
C GLY A 12 -26.50 1.55 -3.48
N ASP A 13 -27.08 2.73 -3.62
CA ASP A 13 -28.44 2.97 -4.10
C ASP A 13 -28.47 4.31 -4.87
N GLU A 14 -29.65 4.88 -5.10
CA GLU A 14 -29.82 6.14 -5.82
C GLU A 14 -29.06 7.34 -5.19
N ARG A 15 -28.61 7.22 -3.94
CA ARG A 15 -27.87 8.27 -3.21
C ARG A 15 -26.37 8.20 -3.46
N GLY A 16 -25.87 7.12 -4.06
CA GLY A 16 -24.44 6.91 -4.33
C GLY A 16 -23.92 5.55 -3.84
N ALA A 17 -22.64 5.51 -3.50
CA ALA A 17 -21.96 4.29 -3.08
C ALA A 17 -21.26 4.44 -1.72
N LEU A 18 -21.16 3.33 -0.99
CA LEU A 18 -20.54 3.20 0.32
C LEU A 18 -19.68 1.94 0.33
N ILE A 19 -18.46 2.08 0.85
CA ILE A 19 -17.56 0.96 1.15
C ILE A 19 -17.21 1.08 2.63
N ALA A 20 -17.53 0.05 3.41
CA ALA A 20 -17.14 -0.04 4.82
C ALA A 20 -15.83 -0.82 4.93
N LEU A 21 -14.94 -0.38 5.82
CA LEU A 21 -13.64 -1.00 6.07
C LEU A 21 -13.59 -1.44 7.52
N GLU A 22 -13.50 -2.74 7.75
CA GLU A 22 -13.63 -3.39 9.05
C GLU A 22 -12.45 -4.34 9.25
N GLU A 23 -11.74 -4.15 10.37
CA GLU A 23 -10.65 -5.03 10.77
C GLU A 23 -11.12 -6.47 10.95
N GLN A 24 -10.25 -7.42 10.62
CA GLN A 24 -10.52 -8.86 10.70
C GLN A 24 -11.72 -9.33 9.84
N ARG A 25 -12.22 -8.48 8.94
CA ARG A 25 -13.23 -8.84 7.94
C ARG A 25 -12.67 -8.64 6.54
N ASN A 26 -12.72 -7.41 6.02
CA ASN A 26 -12.15 -7.06 4.72
C ASN A 26 -10.78 -6.37 4.82
N ILE A 27 -10.31 -6.12 6.04
CA ILE A 27 -8.90 -5.79 6.34
C ILE A 27 -8.28 -6.98 7.08
N PRO A 28 -7.16 -7.56 6.60
CA PRO A 28 -6.59 -8.80 7.16
C PRO A 28 -5.76 -8.59 8.44
N PHE A 29 -5.99 -7.49 9.15
CA PHE A 29 -5.25 -7.09 10.33
C PHE A 29 -6.04 -6.08 11.20
N GLU A 30 -5.60 -5.95 12.47
CA GLU A 30 -6.09 -4.92 13.40
C GLU A 30 -5.64 -3.54 12.91
N VAL A 31 -6.53 -2.56 12.90
CA VAL A 31 -6.24 -1.22 12.40
C VAL A 31 -5.75 -0.33 13.54
N LYS A 32 -4.49 0.12 13.45
CA LYS A 32 -3.92 1.05 14.44
C LYS A 32 -3.71 2.45 13.90
N ARG A 33 -3.60 2.59 12.58
CA ARG A 33 -3.34 3.88 11.94
C ARG A 33 -3.96 3.94 10.55
N ILE A 34 -4.55 5.10 10.25
CA ILE A 34 -5.05 5.46 8.93
C ILE A 34 -4.40 6.79 8.57
N TYR A 35 -3.89 6.89 7.35
CA TYR A 35 -3.40 8.14 6.79
C TYR A 35 -3.74 8.21 5.31
N TYR A 36 -3.61 9.39 4.72
CA TYR A 36 -3.94 9.59 3.32
C TYR A 36 -2.95 10.54 2.66
N ILE A 37 -2.76 10.35 1.36
CA ILE A 37 -1.92 11.17 0.48
C ILE A 37 -2.85 11.82 -0.53
N LEU A 38 -2.79 13.15 -0.64
CA LEU A 38 -3.56 13.97 -1.57
C LEU A 38 -2.69 15.13 -2.07
N GLU A 39 -3.17 15.87 -3.08
CA GLU A 39 -2.53 17.07 -3.61
C GLU A 39 -1.05 16.86 -4.00
N THR A 40 -0.77 15.70 -4.60
CA THR A 40 0.57 15.39 -5.10
C THR A 40 0.92 16.26 -6.31
N LEU A 41 2.16 16.72 -6.38
CA LEU A 41 2.64 17.43 -7.56
C LEU A 41 2.89 16.44 -8.72
N ASN A 42 2.70 16.92 -9.95
CA ASN A 42 2.94 16.12 -11.15
C ASN A 42 4.40 15.63 -11.21
N GLY A 43 4.60 14.38 -11.63
CA GLY A 43 5.90 13.73 -11.74
C GLY A 43 6.54 13.31 -10.40
N VAL A 44 5.87 13.55 -9.27
CA VAL A 44 6.39 13.13 -7.96
C VAL A 44 6.27 11.61 -7.78
N ARG A 45 7.35 11.02 -7.28
CA ARG A 45 7.39 9.64 -6.79
C ARG A 45 7.58 9.65 -5.28
N ARG A 46 6.84 8.80 -4.58
CA ARG A 46 6.83 8.65 -3.11
C ARG A 46 7.10 7.20 -2.74
N GLY A 47 7.25 6.91 -1.45
CA GLY A 47 7.60 5.58 -0.97
C GLY A 47 9.11 5.46 -0.81
N PHE A 48 9.77 4.65 -1.63
CA PHE A 48 11.20 4.34 -1.57
C PHE A 48 11.61 3.75 -0.22
N HIS A 49 10.82 2.79 0.25
CA HIS A 49 11.15 2.04 1.47
C HIS A 49 10.41 0.71 1.52
N ALA A 50 10.88 -0.16 2.40
CA ALA A 50 10.15 -1.30 2.92
C ALA A 50 9.92 -1.14 4.44
N HIS A 51 8.98 -1.91 4.97
CA HIS A 51 8.74 -2.05 6.40
C HIS A 51 9.26 -3.40 6.92
N LYS A 52 9.75 -3.45 8.16
CA LYS A 52 10.20 -4.72 8.78
C LYS A 52 9.03 -5.50 9.37
N VAL A 53 8.01 -4.81 9.86
CA VAL A 53 6.87 -5.40 10.57
C VAL A 53 5.53 -4.86 10.07
N THR A 54 5.43 -3.56 9.78
CA THR A 54 4.14 -2.95 9.41
C THR A 54 3.57 -3.57 8.14
N ARG A 55 2.30 -4.00 8.19
CA ARG A 55 1.47 -4.29 7.03
C ARG A 55 0.64 -3.09 6.66
N GLN A 56 0.41 -2.91 5.36
CA GLN A 56 -0.35 -1.78 4.85
C GLN A 56 -1.41 -2.25 3.86
N LEU A 57 -2.56 -1.58 3.87
CA LEU A 57 -3.61 -1.74 2.89
C LEU A 57 -3.83 -0.39 2.19
N ALA A 58 -3.51 -0.31 0.90
CA ALA A 58 -3.56 0.89 0.10
C ALA A 58 -4.79 0.89 -0.82
N ILE A 59 -5.56 1.99 -0.80
CA ILE A 59 -6.83 2.13 -1.53
C ILE A 59 -6.86 3.52 -2.16
N VAL A 60 -7.07 3.60 -3.48
CA VAL A 60 -7.32 4.89 -4.14
C VAL A 60 -8.82 5.18 -4.04
N VAL A 61 -9.20 6.14 -3.20
CA VAL A 61 -10.61 6.51 -2.99
C VAL A 61 -11.14 7.45 -4.08
N LYS A 62 -10.22 8.12 -4.78
CA LYS A 62 -10.49 8.96 -5.95
C LYS A 62 -9.24 9.06 -6.82
N GLY A 63 -9.42 9.13 -8.14
CA GLY A 63 -8.33 9.27 -9.10
C GLY A 63 -7.60 7.95 -9.34
N ALA A 64 -6.28 8.02 -9.58
CA ALA A 64 -5.44 6.86 -9.83
C ALA A 64 -3.99 7.08 -9.38
N CYS A 65 -3.27 6.01 -9.07
CA CYS A 65 -1.81 6.00 -9.00
C CYS A 65 -1.24 4.61 -9.30
N LYS A 66 0.06 4.52 -9.55
CA LYS A 66 0.77 3.27 -9.76
C LYS A 66 1.69 2.95 -8.59
N PHE A 67 1.78 1.67 -8.28
CA PHE A 67 2.73 1.09 -7.35
C PHE A 67 3.78 0.28 -8.10
N HIS A 68 5.05 0.48 -7.76
CA HIS A 68 6.13 -0.46 -8.06
C HIS A 68 6.44 -1.21 -6.76
N LEU A 69 6.46 -2.53 -6.83
CA LEU A 69 6.60 -3.43 -5.69
C LEU A 69 7.78 -4.37 -5.96
N ASP A 70 8.63 -4.54 -4.97
CA ASP A 70 9.84 -5.34 -5.08
C ASP A 70 10.03 -6.17 -3.80
N ASN A 71 10.18 -7.48 -3.93
CA ASN A 71 10.47 -8.39 -2.81
C ASN A 71 11.96 -8.77 -2.70
N GLY A 72 12.82 -8.13 -3.49
CA GLY A 72 14.25 -8.38 -3.61
C GLY A 72 14.64 -9.44 -4.65
N LYS A 73 13.67 -10.14 -5.24
CA LYS A 73 13.88 -11.17 -6.27
C LYS A 73 13.26 -10.79 -7.60
N GLU A 74 12.06 -10.26 -7.56
CA GLU A 74 11.33 -9.81 -8.72
C GLU A 74 10.57 -8.54 -8.38
N THR A 75 10.24 -7.79 -9.43
CA THR A 75 9.45 -6.58 -9.30
C THR A 75 8.12 -6.71 -10.04
N LYS A 76 7.11 -6.02 -9.54
CA LYS A 76 5.78 -5.93 -10.16
C LYS A 76 5.26 -4.51 -10.13
N GLN A 77 4.41 -4.18 -11.10
CA GLN A 77 3.69 -2.92 -11.14
C GLN A 77 2.18 -3.17 -11.00
N VAL A 78 1.50 -2.30 -10.26
CA VAL A 78 0.06 -2.35 -10.02
C VAL A 78 -0.50 -0.94 -10.19
N GLU A 79 -1.56 -0.79 -10.96
CA GLU A 79 -2.33 0.45 -11.00
C GLU A 79 -3.53 0.32 -10.06
N LEU A 80 -3.74 1.33 -9.20
CA LEU A 80 -4.95 1.47 -8.40
C LEU A 80 -5.74 2.66 -8.92
N ASN A 81 -6.94 2.39 -9.44
CA ASN A 81 -7.87 3.38 -9.98
C ASN A 81 -9.34 3.03 -9.67
N ASP A 82 -9.57 2.00 -8.83
CA ASP A 82 -10.88 1.52 -8.43
C ASP A 82 -10.96 1.50 -6.89
N PRO A 83 -11.89 2.24 -6.27
CA PRO A 83 -12.03 2.28 -4.81
C PRO A 83 -12.50 0.94 -4.20
N THR A 84 -12.94 -0.01 -5.02
CA THR A 84 -13.31 -1.36 -4.60
C THR A 84 -12.13 -2.33 -4.58
N ILE A 85 -10.92 -1.89 -4.93
CA ILE A 85 -9.72 -2.70 -4.93
C ILE A 85 -8.72 -2.11 -3.94
N ALA A 86 -8.27 -2.96 -3.01
CA ALA A 86 -7.24 -2.63 -2.05
C ALA A 86 -5.96 -3.45 -2.32
N LEU A 87 -4.81 -2.80 -2.30
CA LEU A 87 -3.50 -3.46 -2.38
C LEU A 87 -2.97 -3.74 -0.98
N LEU A 88 -2.76 -5.01 -0.65
CA LEU A 88 -2.07 -5.41 0.57
C LEU A 88 -0.56 -5.44 0.34
N ILE A 89 0.17 -4.69 1.16
CA ILE A 89 1.63 -4.62 1.18
C ILE A 89 2.09 -5.26 2.48
N GLU A 90 2.75 -6.42 2.35
CA GLU A 90 3.32 -7.18 3.46
C GLU A 90 4.68 -6.61 3.89
N PRO A 91 5.22 -7.00 5.06
CA PRO A 91 6.55 -6.60 5.46
C PRO A 91 7.59 -7.10 4.46
N TYR A 92 8.71 -6.42 4.38
CA TYR A 92 9.80 -6.70 3.43
C TYR A 92 9.37 -6.64 1.95
N ILE A 93 8.36 -5.84 1.65
CA ILE A 93 8.08 -5.38 0.27
C ILE A 93 8.52 -3.93 0.15
N TRP A 94 9.55 -3.70 -0.67
CA TRP A 94 9.91 -2.36 -1.09
C TRP A 94 8.84 -1.83 -2.02
N HIS A 95 8.36 -0.61 -1.77
CA HIS A 95 7.29 -0.03 -2.56
C HIS A 95 7.52 1.44 -2.88
N GLU A 96 7.06 1.80 -4.06
CA GLU A 96 7.11 3.17 -4.60
C GLU A 96 5.77 3.50 -5.25
N MET A 97 5.34 4.73 -5.10
CA MET A 97 4.06 5.25 -5.60
C MET A 97 4.33 6.41 -6.55
N TYR A 98 3.76 6.40 -7.74
CA TYR A 98 4.00 7.40 -8.79
C TYR A 98 2.81 7.49 -9.75
N ASP A 99 2.92 8.38 -10.74
CA ASP A 99 1.86 8.65 -11.72
C ASP A 99 0.50 8.92 -11.05
N PHE A 100 0.51 9.74 -9.99
CA PHE A 100 -0.71 10.18 -9.33
C PHE A 100 -1.52 11.07 -10.28
N SER A 101 -2.82 10.79 -10.45
CA SER A 101 -3.73 11.72 -11.12
C SER A 101 -3.89 13.01 -10.31
N ASP A 102 -4.27 14.10 -10.98
CA ASP A 102 -4.43 15.42 -10.34
C ASP A 102 -5.44 15.40 -9.17
N ASP A 103 -6.44 14.51 -9.23
CA ASP A 103 -7.46 14.33 -8.22
C ASP A 103 -7.23 13.11 -7.30
N CYS A 104 -6.02 12.54 -7.32
CA CYS A 104 -5.70 11.32 -6.58
C CYS A 104 -5.80 11.54 -5.07
N VAL A 105 -6.55 10.66 -4.42
CA VAL A 105 -6.58 10.51 -2.97
C VAL A 105 -6.29 9.05 -2.66
N LEU A 106 -5.09 8.80 -2.13
CA LEU A 106 -4.63 7.47 -1.72
C LEU A 106 -4.77 7.33 -0.20
N LEU A 107 -5.69 6.48 0.23
CA LEU A 107 -5.87 6.08 1.62
C LEU A 107 -4.95 4.89 1.93
N VAL A 108 -4.29 4.92 3.08
CA VAL A 108 -3.50 3.80 3.58
C VAL A 108 -3.86 3.47 5.02
N ILE A 109 -4.14 2.20 5.27
CA ILE A 109 -4.44 1.63 6.57
C ILE A 109 -3.24 0.78 6.99
N ALA A 110 -2.79 0.91 8.23
CA ALA A 110 -1.64 0.18 8.77
C ALA A 110 -1.96 -0.50 10.11
N ASP A 111 -1.32 -1.64 10.35
CA ASP A 111 -1.49 -2.45 11.56
C ASP A 111 -0.60 -2.04 12.75
N ASP A 112 0.17 -0.96 12.58
CA ASP A 112 0.99 -0.38 13.63
C ASP A 112 1.06 1.16 13.56
N PHE A 113 1.38 1.76 14.71
CA PHE A 113 1.67 3.18 14.83
C PHE A 113 2.96 3.54 14.07
N TYR A 114 3.15 4.84 13.80
CA TYR A 114 4.36 5.31 13.15
C TYR A 114 5.59 5.03 14.01
N LYS A 115 6.56 4.30 13.43
CA LYS A 115 7.87 4.03 14.03
C LYS A 115 8.94 4.16 12.95
N GLU A 116 9.76 5.20 13.04
CA GLU A 116 10.85 5.41 12.06
C GLU A 116 11.82 4.22 12.01
N SER A 117 12.02 3.54 13.15
CA SER A 117 12.87 2.34 13.23
C SER A 117 12.37 1.13 12.44
N ASP A 118 11.09 1.12 12.03
CA ASP A 118 10.51 0.06 11.19
C ASP A 118 10.86 0.22 9.70
N TYR A 119 11.30 1.41 9.28
CA TYR A 119 11.62 1.70 7.88
C TYR A 119 12.96 1.10 7.46
N ILE A 120 13.01 0.65 6.21
CA ILE A 120 14.24 0.33 5.46
C ILE A 120 14.27 1.27 4.25
N ARG A 121 15.04 2.36 4.35
CA ARG A 121 15.11 3.43 3.32
C ARG A 121 16.29 3.31 2.36
N ASN A 122 17.26 2.46 2.68
CA ASN A 122 18.38 2.16 1.80
C ASN A 122 18.08 0.87 1.04
N TYR A 123 18.15 0.92 -0.29
CA TYR A 123 17.79 -0.22 -1.13
C TYR A 123 18.79 -1.39 -0.99
N ASP A 124 20.08 -1.11 -0.88
CA ASP A 124 21.09 -2.17 -0.66
C ASP A 124 20.88 -2.88 0.69
N ASP A 125 20.49 -2.14 1.73
CA ASP A 125 20.09 -2.70 3.02
C ASP A 125 18.84 -3.57 2.91
N PHE A 126 17.86 -3.15 2.12
CA PHE A 126 16.67 -3.94 1.82
C PHE A 126 17.06 -5.28 1.17
N ILE A 127 17.85 -5.27 0.10
CA ILE A 127 18.31 -6.47 -0.61
C ILE A 127 19.12 -7.39 0.32
N ARG A 128 20.02 -6.83 1.15
CA ARG A 128 20.76 -7.63 2.14
C ARG A 128 19.84 -8.33 3.13
N ARG A 129 18.83 -7.63 3.64
CA ARG A 129 17.90 -8.17 4.65
C ARG A 129 17.02 -9.27 4.10
N VAL A 130 16.40 -9.07 2.93
CA VAL A 130 15.53 -10.09 2.32
C VAL A 130 16.31 -11.36 1.98
N ASN A 131 17.52 -11.23 1.43
CA ASN A 131 18.39 -12.38 1.17
C ASN A 131 18.82 -13.10 2.47
N SER A 132 18.99 -12.40 3.59
CA SER A 132 19.32 -13.03 4.87
C SER A 132 18.16 -13.83 5.45
N ILE A 133 16.92 -13.33 5.31
CA ILE A 133 15.72 -13.99 5.84
C ILE A 133 15.47 -15.33 5.13
N GLU A 134 15.73 -15.42 3.83
CA GLU A 134 15.52 -16.65 3.08
C GLU A 134 16.53 -17.76 3.39
N ASN A 135 17.70 -17.39 3.88
CA ASN A 135 18.75 -18.33 4.28
C ASN A 135 18.61 -18.79 5.75
N SER A 136 17.55 -18.36 6.44
CA SER A 136 17.25 -18.67 7.85
C SER A 136 16.07 -19.64 7.94
#